data_AF-A0A9P6V4Q3-F1
#
_entry.id   AF-A0A9P6V4Q3-F1
#
_cell.length_a   1.000
_cell.length_b   1.000
_cell.length_c   1.000
_cell.angle_alpha   90.00
_cell.angle_beta   90.00
_cell.angle_gamma   90.00
#
_symmetry.space_group_name_H-M   'P 1'
#
loop_
_entity.id
_entity.type
_entity.pdbx_description
1 polymer ?
#
loop_
_entity_poly.entity_id
_entity_poly.type
_entity_poly.pdbx_seq_one_letter_code
_entity_poly.pdbx_strand_id
1 'polypeptide(L)'
;MAERRLEPIFEQYFLGPSFYKNVTVDITEYVLGNITVLEADSWTEDHVRANIYKTFSDPDIDDVIDFQISNDEKYETFLLRADLHSTDEEGRKKEAKIMKNNCARIDIELIYPKSSGHLRLAGKTRKGGHIRIRTEGKLVIFDDVQMETTVGDILFEAGSVKNSAKLKTGKGKIQGTIRSQQQVEATTTLGDIALVVDASPGELGASFDKLNITLQSAKSSIELGLTQRYHGWFSLKSGIDKPTFTLSPNYTDSVTITKSSATSLAGWCQREPCKALYMSE
;
A
#
# COMPACT_ATOMS: atom_id res chain seq x y z
N MET A 1 -17.77 -32.53 3.83
CA MET A 1 -16.37 -32.87 4.15
C MET A 1 -15.83 -31.75 4.99
N ALA A 2 -15.31 -32.04 6.18
CA ALA A 2 -14.70 -31.02 7.03
C ALA A 2 -13.44 -30.49 6.32
N GLU A 3 -13.36 -29.18 6.09
CA GLU A 3 -12.12 -28.52 5.68
C GLU A 3 -11.07 -28.80 6.76
N ARG A 4 -10.12 -29.69 6.48
CA ARG A 4 -8.86 -29.71 7.21
C ARG A 4 -8.18 -28.38 6.91
N ARG A 5 -8.35 -27.40 7.80
CA ARG A 5 -7.46 -26.25 7.85
C ARG A 5 -6.11 -26.80 8.27
N LEU A 6 -5.24 -27.02 7.30
CA LEU A 6 -3.84 -27.30 7.56
C LEU A 6 -3.27 -26.08 8.29
N GLU A 7 -2.53 -26.32 9.38
CA GLU A 7 -1.83 -25.25 10.08
C GLU A 7 -0.84 -24.60 9.10
N PRO A 8 -0.71 -23.26 9.11
CA PRO A 8 0.21 -22.59 8.20
C PRO A 8 1.65 -23.00 8.50
N ILE A 9 2.41 -23.31 7.46
CA ILE A 9 3.86 -23.45 7.56
C ILE A 9 4.44 -22.06 7.76
N PHE A 10 5.21 -21.90 8.83
CA PHE A 10 5.80 -20.63 9.24
C PHE A 10 7.30 -20.60 8.95
N GLU A 11 7.72 -19.60 8.19
CA GLU A 11 9.13 -19.31 7.94
C GLU A 11 9.44 -17.87 8.32
N GLN A 12 10.63 -17.65 8.89
CA GLN A 12 11.08 -16.34 9.33
C GLN A 12 12.43 -16.03 8.72
N TYR A 13 12.56 -14.81 8.22
CA TYR A 13 13.76 -14.32 7.56
C TYR A 13 14.16 -12.96 8.12
N PHE A 14 15.46 -12.76 8.28
CA PHE A 14 16.06 -11.49 8.69
C PHE A 14 16.70 -10.86 7.45
N LEU A 15 16.08 -9.78 6.98
CA LEU A 15 16.43 -9.08 5.74
C LEU A 15 17.50 -8.01 6.01
N GLY A 16 18.52 -8.34 6.82
CA GLY A 16 19.60 -7.41 7.14
C GLY A 16 19.17 -6.22 8.03
N PRO A 17 20.14 -5.40 8.46
CA PRO A 17 19.90 -4.32 9.40
C PRO A 17 19.10 -3.15 8.78
N SER A 18 18.38 -2.40 9.62
CA SER A 18 17.43 -1.32 9.28
C SER A 18 18.00 -0.15 8.49
N PHE A 19 19.32 -0.13 8.30
CA PHE A 19 20.03 0.88 7.54
C PHE A 19 19.91 0.68 6.02
N TYR A 20 19.48 -0.51 5.56
CA TYR A 20 19.25 -0.82 4.15
C TYR A 20 17.82 -0.46 3.73
N LYS A 21 17.70 0.43 2.72
CA LYS A 21 16.58 1.38 2.60
C LYS A 21 15.40 0.96 1.72
N ASN A 22 15.44 -0.20 1.05
CA ASN A 22 14.39 -0.60 0.12
C ASN A 22 14.00 -2.06 0.33
N VAL A 23 12.71 -2.32 0.52
CA VAL A 23 12.15 -3.68 0.47
C VAL A 23 11.17 -3.76 -0.68
N THR A 24 11.42 -4.71 -1.57
CA THR A 24 10.54 -5.03 -2.69
C THR A 24 9.98 -6.44 -2.48
N VAL A 25 8.66 -6.55 -2.49
CA VAL A 25 7.93 -7.82 -2.50
C VAL A 25 7.30 -7.98 -3.88
N ASP A 26 7.72 -8.97 -4.65
CA ASP A 26 7.13 -9.32 -5.95
C ASP A 26 6.54 -10.73 -5.88
N ILE A 27 5.21 -10.81 -5.83
CA ILE A 27 4.47 -12.07 -5.88
C ILE A 27 4.07 -12.30 -7.34
N THR A 28 4.77 -13.23 -8.00
CA THR A 28 4.69 -13.38 -9.46
C THR A 28 3.53 -14.28 -9.93
N GLU A 29 2.95 -15.09 -9.05
CA GLU A 29 2.01 -16.17 -9.41
C GLU A 29 0.60 -16.06 -8.76
N TYR A 30 -0.33 -16.99 -9.05
CA TYR A 30 -1.68 -17.04 -8.42
C TYR A 30 -1.63 -17.47 -6.94
N VAL A 31 -0.69 -16.92 -6.21
CA VAL A 31 -0.65 -17.06 -4.77
C VAL A 31 -1.56 -15.99 -4.21
N LEU A 32 -2.73 -16.41 -3.71
CA LEU A 32 -3.58 -15.53 -2.94
C LEU A 32 -2.88 -15.25 -1.61
N GLY A 33 -2.93 -14.01 -1.15
CA GLY A 33 -2.12 -13.66 0.01
C GLY A 33 -2.30 -12.21 0.39
N ASN A 34 -2.09 -11.93 1.66
CA ASN A 34 -1.95 -10.59 2.18
C ASN A 34 -0.46 -10.26 2.34
N ILE A 35 -0.03 -9.14 1.78
CA ILE A 35 1.22 -8.50 2.23
C ILE A 35 0.81 -7.54 3.34
N THR A 36 1.24 -7.82 4.56
CA THR A 36 1.04 -7.00 5.76
C THR A 36 2.36 -6.37 6.17
N VAL A 37 2.34 -5.10 6.57
CA VAL A 37 3.53 -4.37 6.97
C VAL A 37 3.32 -3.77 8.34
N LEU A 38 4.14 -4.13 9.33
CA LEU A 38 4.01 -3.82 10.74
C LEU A 38 5.25 -3.07 11.26
N GLU A 39 5.09 -2.30 12.33
CA GLU A 39 6.20 -1.76 13.13
C GLU A 39 6.62 -2.84 14.16
N ALA A 40 7.91 -3.01 14.41
CA ALA A 40 8.42 -3.95 15.41
C ALA A 40 7.97 -3.51 16.81
N ASP A 41 7.65 -4.44 17.71
CA ASP A 41 7.25 -4.10 19.08
C ASP A 41 8.42 -3.53 19.92
N SER A 42 9.63 -4.00 19.66
CA SER A 42 10.85 -3.63 20.39
C SER A 42 11.69 -2.57 19.67
N TRP A 43 12.28 -1.67 20.46
CA TRP A 43 13.31 -0.74 20.00
C TRP A 43 14.68 -1.39 19.77
N THR A 44 14.87 -2.62 20.26
CA THR A 44 16.10 -3.38 20.09
C THR A 44 16.13 -4.15 18.77
N GLU A 45 15.01 -4.24 18.06
CA GLU A 45 14.99 -4.81 16.72
C GLU A 45 15.77 -3.87 15.81
N ASP A 46 16.86 -4.35 15.23
CA ASP A 46 17.72 -3.60 14.32
C ASP A 46 17.67 -4.17 12.90
N HIS A 47 16.85 -5.20 12.64
CA HIS A 47 16.71 -5.84 11.34
C HIS A 47 15.26 -5.77 10.83
N VAL A 48 15.09 -5.65 9.51
CA VAL A 48 13.77 -5.88 8.91
C VAL A 48 13.51 -7.39 8.92
N ARG A 49 12.35 -7.80 9.41
CA ARG A 49 11.98 -9.20 9.50
C ARG A 49 10.82 -9.52 8.56
N ALA A 50 10.90 -10.64 7.87
CA ALA A 50 9.81 -11.17 7.07
C ALA A 50 9.33 -12.49 7.68
N ASN A 51 8.07 -12.49 8.11
CA ASN A 51 7.35 -13.67 8.53
C ASN A 51 6.49 -14.14 7.36
N ILE A 52 6.54 -15.44 7.04
CA ILE A 52 5.87 -16.02 5.88
C ILE A 52 5.01 -17.16 6.35
N TYR A 53 3.72 -17.07 6.04
CA TYR A 53 2.73 -18.07 6.40
C TYR A 53 2.22 -18.72 5.11
N LYS A 54 2.62 -19.96 4.87
CA LYS A 54 2.20 -20.73 3.71
C LYS A 54 1.06 -21.66 4.12
N THR A 55 -0.10 -21.53 3.49
CA THR A 55 -1.25 -22.40 3.71
C THR A 55 -1.59 -23.12 2.41
N PHE A 56 -1.64 -24.45 2.47
CA PHE A 56 -1.98 -25.32 1.37
C PHE A 56 -3.23 -26.11 1.69
N SER A 57 -4.01 -26.47 0.67
CA SER A 57 -5.15 -27.38 0.85
C SER A 57 -4.77 -28.87 0.70
N ASP A 58 -3.55 -29.17 0.24
CA ASP A 58 -3.04 -30.52 0.00
C ASP A 58 -1.56 -30.58 0.44
N PRO A 59 -1.17 -31.52 1.32
CA PRO A 59 0.18 -31.58 1.90
C PRO A 59 1.29 -31.85 0.88
N ASP A 60 0.98 -32.43 -0.29
CA ASP A 60 1.96 -32.73 -1.35
C ASP A 60 2.33 -31.50 -2.21
N ILE A 61 1.85 -30.30 -1.84
CA ILE A 61 2.06 -29.03 -2.55
C ILE A 61 3.31 -28.28 -2.07
N ASP A 62 3.77 -28.53 -0.84
CA ASP A 62 4.86 -27.76 -0.22
C ASP A 62 6.15 -27.81 -1.07
N ASP A 63 6.44 -28.97 -1.67
CA ASP A 63 7.61 -29.18 -2.54
C ASP A 63 7.57 -28.39 -3.88
N VAL A 64 6.45 -27.73 -4.21
CA VAL A 64 6.24 -27.07 -5.52
C VAL A 64 6.36 -25.53 -5.44
N ILE A 65 6.27 -24.94 -4.25
CA ILE A 65 6.41 -23.49 -4.08
C ILE A 65 7.87 -23.16 -3.79
N ASP A 66 8.52 -22.46 -4.72
CA ASP A 66 9.85 -21.92 -4.50
C ASP A 66 9.73 -20.48 -3.98
N PHE A 67 9.89 -20.32 -2.67
CA PHE A 67 9.99 -19.00 -2.07
C PHE A 67 11.46 -18.56 -2.06
N GLN A 68 11.78 -17.57 -2.89
CA GLN A 68 13.12 -17.06 -3.03
C GLN A 68 13.24 -15.69 -2.37
N ILE A 69 14.24 -15.56 -1.50
CA ILE A 69 14.71 -14.26 -1.03
C ILE A 69 16.05 -14.01 -1.69
N SER A 70 16.14 -12.91 -2.43
CA SER A 70 17.41 -12.41 -2.94
C SER A 70 17.69 -11.03 -2.38
N ASN A 71 18.96 -10.79 -2.06
CA ASN A 71 19.45 -9.46 -1.74
C ASN A 71 20.12 -8.91 -3.00
N ASP A 72 19.63 -7.77 -3.50
CA ASP A 72 20.33 -7.01 -4.51
C ASP A 72 21.22 -5.98 -3.82
N GLU A 73 22.46 -6.38 -3.55
CA GLU A 73 23.47 -5.55 -2.90
C GLU A 73 23.74 -4.25 -3.66
N LYS A 74 23.52 -4.22 -4.98
CA LYS A 74 23.77 -3.04 -5.81
C LYS A 74 22.75 -1.94 -5.59
N TYR A 75 21.52 -2.31 -5.24
CA TYR A 75 20.42 -1.36 -5.02
C TYR A 75 19.98 -1.30 -3.55
N GLU A 76 20.72 -1.92 -2.63
CA GLU A 76 20.38 -2.05 -1.22
C GLU A 76 18.91 -2.49 -1.04
N THR A 77 18.49 -3.43 -1.88
CA THR A 77 17.09 -3.84 -1.99
C THR A 77 16.95 -5.32 -1.66
N PHE A 78 16.12 -5.62 -0.66
CA PHE A 78 15.67 -6.99 -0.43
C PHE A 78 14.51 -7.29 -1.36
N LEU A 79 14.68 -8.30 -2.21
CA LEU A 79 13.64 -8.82 -3.08
C LEU A 79 13.09 -10.12 -2.49
N LEU A 80 11.84 -10.07 -2.06
CA LEU A 80 11.08 -11.25 -1.68
C LEU A 80 10.25 -11.67 -2.88
N ARG A 81 10.57 -12.84 -3.44
CA ARG A 81 9.85 -13.42 -4.56
C ARG A 81 9.19 -14.71 -4.15
N ALA A 82 7.86 -14.72 -4.21
CA ALA A 82 7.08 -15.95 -4.13
C ALA A 82 6.76 -16.42 -5.54
N ASP A 83 7.32 -17.55 -5.96
CA ASP A 83 7.04 -18.17 -7.25
C ASP A 83 6.52 -19.61 -7.10
N LEU A 84 5.58 -19.98 -7.96
CA LEU A 84 5.10 -21.35 -8.12
C LEU A 84 5.74 -21.85 -9.40
N HIS A 85 6.95 -22.38 -9.33
CA HIS A 85 7.63 -22.89 -10.51
C HIS A 85 8.27 -24.24 -10.26
N SER A 86 7.67 -25.29 -10.83
CA SER A 86 8.33 -26.59 -10.95
C SER A 86 9.04 -26.71 -12.28
N THR A 87 10.26 -27.23 -12.24
CA THR A 87 11.09 -27.49 -13.43
C THR A 87 10.80 -28.82 -14.11
N ASP A 88 10.08 -29.73 -13.44
CA ASP A 88 9.77 -31.08 -13.94
C ASP A 88 8.31 -31.18 -14.45
N GLU A 89 8.00 -32.22 -15.24
CA GLU A 89 6.66 -32.36 -15.84
C GLU A 89 5.57 -32.70 -14.81
N GLU A 90 5.92 -33.44 -13.76
CA GLU A 90 4.98 -33.87 -12.73
C GLU A 90 4.60 -32.70 -11.81
N GLY A 91 5.58 -31.91 -11.37
CA GLY A 91 5.34 -30.71 -10.60
C GLY A 91 4.63 -29.62 -11.41
N ARG A 92 4.84 -29.48 -12.73
CA ARG A 92 4.00 -28.60 -13.58
C ARG A 92 2.53 -29.05 -13.65
N LYS A 93 2.25 -30.35 -13.62
CA LYS A 93 0.86 -30.87 -13.53
C LYS A 93 0.26 -30.58 -12.15
N LYS A 94 1.05 -30.70 -11.08
CA LYS A 94 0.63 -30.30 -9.71
C LYS A 94 0.36 -28.80 -9.63
N GLU A 95 1.26 -27.96 -10.16
CA GLU A 95 1.11 -26.50 -10.27
C GLU A 95 -0.21 -26.13 -10.95
N ALA A 96 -0.46 -26.66 -12.16
CA ALA A 96 -1.71 -26.41 -12.87
C ALA A 96 -2.97 -26.80 -12.07
N LYS A 97 -2.91 -27.87 -11.27
CA LYS A 97 -4.00 -28.30 -10.38
C LYS A 97 -4.19 -27.34 -9.20
N ILE A 98 -3.10 -26.85 -8.61
CA ILE A 98 -3.11 -25.87 -7.52
C ILE A 98 -3.73 -24.55 -7.99
N MET A 99 -3.27 -24.05 -9.14
CA MET A 99 -3.74 -22.82 -9.77
C MET A 99 -5.23 -22.88 -10.10
N LYS A 100 -5.70 -24.03 -10.60
CA LYS A 100 -7.10 -24.21 -10.99
C LYS A 100 -8.06 -24.20 -9.80
N ASN A 101 -7.59 -24.64 -8.63
CA ASN A 101 -8.43 -24.88 -7.47
C ASN A 101 -8.22 -23.86 -6.32
N ASN A 102 -7.38 -22.84 -6.50
CA ASN A 102 -7.00 -21.85 -5.47
C ASN A 102 -6.48 -22.52 -4.18
N CYS A 103 -5.64 -23.54 -4.35
CA CYS A 103 -5.20 -24.41 -3.26
C CYS A 103 -4.01 -23.90 -2.45
N ALA A 104 -3.48 -22.72 -2.76
CA ALA A 104 -2.29 -22.14 -2.12
C ALA A 104 -2.51 -20.69 -1.73
N ARG A 105 -2.12 -20.37 -0.49
CA ARG A 105 -2.13 -19.02 0.07
C ARG A 105 -0.79 -18.73 0.74
N ILE A 106 -0.21 -17.56 0.50
CA ILE A 106 1.00 -17.09 1.19
C ILE A 106 0.73 -15.70 1.75
N ASP A 107 0.66 -15.59 3.08
CA ASP A 107 0.64 -14.30 3.75
C ASP A 107 2.07 -13.91 4.13
N ILE A 108 2.45 -12.67 3.85
CA ILE A 108 3.78 -12.12 4.16
C ILE A 108 3.58 -10.98 5.13
N GLU A 109 4.25 -11.04 6.27
CA GLU A 109 4.33 -9.99 7.27
C GLU A 109 5.74 -9.40 7.27
N LEU A 110 5.87 -8.15 6.84
CA LEU A 110 7.11 -7.40 6.96
C LEU A 110 7.08 -6.56 8.23
N ILE A 111 8.04 -6.77 9.12
CA ILE A 111 8.16 -6.09 10.41
C ILE A 111 9.38 -5.17 10.35
N TYR A 112 9.13 -3.86 10.46
CA TYR A 112 10.16 -2.83 10.38
C TYR A 112 10.60 -2.34 11.76
N PRO A 113 11.91 -2.18 11.99
CA PRO A 113 12.45 -1.55 13.20
C PRO A 113 11.93 -0.13 13.45
N LYS A 114 11.71 0.22 14.73
CA LYS A 114 11.30 1.58 15.13
C LYS A 114 12.34 2.66 14.82
N SER A 115 13.62 2.27 14.78
CA SER A 115 14.76 3.15 14.51
C SER A 115 15.05 3.38 13.03
N SER A 116 14.20 2.88 12.14
CA SER A 116 14.43 2.95 10.69
C SER A 116 14.37 4.41 10.19
N GLY A 117 15.45 4.90 9.59
CA GLY A 117 15.51 6.30 9.14
C GLY A 117 14.81 6.55 7.80
N HIS A 118 14.98 5.65 6.83
CA HIS A 118 14.50 5.80 5.46
C HIS A 118 13.97 4.46 4.96
N LEU A 119 12.67 4.38 4.71
CA LEU A 119 12.01 3.14 4.31
C LEU A 119 11.29 3.32 2.99
N ARG A 120 11.67 2.55 1.97
CA ARG A 120 10.88 2.41 0.75
C ARG A 120 10.30 1.01 0.67
N LEU A 121 9.02 0.96 0.32
CA LEU A 121 8.28 -0.28 0.19
C LEU A 121 7.67 -0.36 -1.21
N ALA A 122 8.01 -1.42 -1.93
CA ALA A 122 7.34 -1.80 -3.16
C ALA A 122 6.66 -3.17 -2.98
N GLY A 123 5.37 -3.26 -3.29
CA GLY A 123 4.62 -4.52 -3.27
C GLY A 123 3.92 -4.72 -4.60
N LYS A 124 4.15 -5.88 -5.22
CA LYS A 124 3.54 -6.23 -6.50
C LYS A 124 2.90 -7.62 -6.44
N THR A 125 1.67 -7.74 -6.91
CA THR A 125 1.02 -9.03 -7.16
C THR A 125 0.56 -9.11 -8.62
N ARG A 126 0.98 -10.14 -9.35
CA ARG A 126 0.81 -10.18 -10.82
C ARG A 126 -0.45 -10.87 -11.28
N LYS A 127 -0.92 -11.91 -10.58
CA LYS A 127 -2.08 -12.72 -11.01
C LYS A 127 -3.26 -12.64 -10.03
N GLY A 128 -3.03 -12.24 -8.78
CA GLY A 128 -4.06 -11.96 -7.80
C GLY A 128 -3.47 -11.73 -6.42
N GLY A 129 -4.15 -11.00 -5.54
CA GLY A 129 -3.75 -10.84 -4.15
C GLY A 129 -4.17 -9.50 -3.57
N HIS A 130 -4.44 -9.50 -2.26
CA HIS A 130 -4.77 -8.27 -1.53
C HIS A 130 -3.49 -7.73 -0.89
N ILE A 131 -3.31 -6.43 -0.93
CA ILE A 131 -2.19 -5.77 -0.24
C ILE A 131 -2.78 -5.00 0.92
N ARG A 132 -2.31 -5.26 2.14
CA ARG A 132 -2.79 -4.58 3.34
C ARG A 132 -1.65 -3.88 4.04
N ILE A 133 -1.62 -2.56 4.00
CA ILE A 133 -0.62 -1.77 4.70
C ILE A 133 -1.22 -1.34 6.04
N ARG A 134 -0.58 -1.75 7.15
CA ARG A 134 -1.02 -1.41 8.51
C ARG A 134 0.19 -1.13 9.39
N THR A 135 0.66 0.09 9.40
CA THR A 135 1.63 0.51 10.41
C THR A 135 0.93 0.63 11.77
N GLU A 136 1.46 -0.08 12.76
CA GLU A 136 1.02 0.02 14.15
C GLU A 136 2.07 0.76 14.96
N GLY A 137 2.09 2.08 14.81
CA GLY A 137 3.11 2.89 15.49
C GLY A 137 3.18 4.30 14.92
N LYS A 138 3.64 5.25 15.73
CA LYS A 138 3.76 6.66 15.31
C LYS A 138 5.05 6.95 14.55
N LEU A 139 5.99 6.02 14.50
CA LEU A 139 7.39 6.28 14.17
C LEU A 139 7.81 5.72 12.80
N VAL A 140 7.13 4.68 12.32
CA VAL A 140 7.35 4.21 10.94
C VAL A 140 6.75 5.21 9.94
N ILE A 141 7.65 5.95 9.29
CA ILE A 141 7.35 6.78 8.13
C ILE A 141 8.10 6.21 6.93
N PHE A 142 7.35 5.86 5.88
CA PHE A 142 7.94 5.50 4.59
C PHE A 142 8.36 6.76 3.85
N ASP A 143 9.52 6.72 3.19
CA ASP A 143 9.85 7.73 2.18
C ASP A 143 8.90 7.58 0.99
N ASP A 144 8.77 6.35 0.49
CA ASP A 144 8.00 6.01 -0.70
C ASP A 144 7.27 4.67 -0.52
N VAL A 145 6.02 4.61 -0.98
CA VAL A 145 5.21 3.39 -1.03
C VAL A 145 4.69 3.19 -2.44
N GLN A 146 4.98 2.05 -3.04
CA GLN A 146 4.46 1.67 -4.35
C GLN A 146 3.77 0.31 -4.28
N MET A 147 2.48 0.27 -4.61
CA MET A 147 1.68 -0.95 -4.60
C MET A 147 1.02 -1.17 -5.95
N GLU A 148 1.17 -2.37 -6.50
CA GLU A 148 0.53 -2.76 -7.75
C GLU A 148 -0.06 -4.17 -7.64
N THR A 149 -1.35 -4.30 -7.92
CA THR A 149 -2.01 -5.61 -8.07
C THR A 149 -2.76 -5.67 -9.39
N THR A 150 -2.70 -6.79 -10.11
CA THR A 150 -3.55 -6.96 -11.31
C THR A 150 -5.00 -7.23 -10.92
N VAL A 151 -5.21 -8.03 -9.87
CA VAL A 151 -6.54 -8.39 -9.35
C VAL A 151 -6.47 -8.48 -7.84
N GLY A 152 -7.25 -7.67 -7.14
CA GLY A 152 -7.30 -7.63 -5.69
C GLY A 152 -7.35 -6.20 -5.16
N ASP A 153 -7.56 -6.12 -3.86
CA ASP A 153 -7.73 -4.83 -3.18
C ASP A 153 -6.41 -4.37 -2.58
N ILE A 154 -6.22 -3.06 -2.54
CA ILE A 154 -5.18 -2.40 -1.76
C ILE A 154 -5.87 -1.70 -0.60
N LEU A 155 -5.59 -2.14 0.62
CA LEU A 155 -6.11 -1.58 1.85
C LEU A 155 -4.97 -0.88 2.60
N PHE A 156 -5.04 0.45 2.74
CA PHE A 156 -4.07 1.24 3.50
C PHE A 156 -4.70 1.68 4.83
N GLU A 157 -4.59 0.87 5.86
CA GLU A 157 -5.31 1.11 7.11
C GLU A 157 -4.69 2.23 7.95
N ALA A 158 -3.36 2.23 8.03
CA ALA A 158 -2.61 3.20 8.80
C ALA A 158 -1.16 3.28 8.29
N GLY A 159 -0.63 4.49 8.15
CA GLY A 159 0.73 4.73 7.68
C GLY A 159 0.99 6.18 7.34
N SER A 160 2.24 6.58 7.51
CA SER A 160 2.78 7.86 7.10
C SER A 160 3.75 7.67 5.94
N VAL A 161 3.58 8.46 4.89
CA VAL A 161 4.43 8.47 3.70
C VAL A 161 4.95 9.89 3.49
N LYS A 162 6.25 10.06 3.33
CA LYS A 162 6.89 11.36 3.21
C LYS A 162 6.75 11.92 1.79
N ASN A 163 7.21 11.17 0.80
CA ASN A 163 7.36 11.67 -0.57
C ASN A 163 6.22 11.20 -1.48
N SER A 164 6.04 9.88 -1.65
CA SER A 164 5.09 9.38 -2.65
C SER A 164 4.41 8.09 -2.25
N ALA A 165 3.07 8.10 -2.25
CA ALA A 165 2.24 6.90 -2.16
C ALA A 165 1.58 6.63 -3.51
N LYS A 166 1.97 5.56 -4.20
CA LYS A 166 1.45 5.15 -5.50
C LYS A 166 0.75 3.80 -5.39
N LEU A 167 -0.57 3.79 -5.55
CA LEU A 167 -1.40 2.60 -5.41
C LEU A 167 -2.10 2.29 -6.73
N LYS A 168 -1.98 1.06 -7.22
CA LYS A 168 -2.55 0.68 -8.51
C LYS A 168 -3.20 -0.71 -8.44
N THR A 169 -4.44 -0.81 -8.89
CA THR A 169 -5.11 -2.11 -9.10
C THR A 169 -5.68 -2.22 -10.50
N GLY A 170 -5.55 -3.38 -11.15
CA GLY A 170 -6.26 -3.65 -12.40
C GLY A 170 -7.75 -3.82 -12.13
N LYS A 171 -8.10 -4.76 -11.26
CA LYS A 171 -9.46 -5.03 -10.81
C LYS A 171 -9.50 -5.18 -9.30
N GLY A 172 -10.20 -4.29 -8.61
CA GLY A 172 -10.31 -4.28 -7.16
C GLY A 172 -10.42 -2.86 -6.61
N LYS A 173 -10.51 -2.77 -5.29
CA LYS A 173 -10.70 -1.52 -4.56
C LYS A 173 -9.37 -1.00 -4.02
N ILE A 174 -9.23 0.32 -3.98
CA ILE A 174 -8.17 0.98 -3.21
C ILE A 174 -8.87 1.76 -2.10
N GLN A 175 -8.62 1.41 -0.84
CA GLN A 175 -9.32 2.05 0.26
C GLN A 175 -8.43 2.25 1.49
N GLY A 176 -8.74 3.25 2.32
CA GLY A 176 -8.07 3.46 3.60
C GLY A 176 -7.68 4.90 3.90
N THR A 177 -6.84 5.07 4.92
CA THR A 177 -6.39 6.39 5.41
C THR A 177 -4.88 6.53 5.25
N ILE A 178 -4.43 7.50 4.45
CA ILE A 178 -3.01 7.74 4.18
C ILE A 178 -2.61 9.08 4.79
N ARG A 179 -1.56 9.09 5.62
CA ARG A 179 -0.90 10.34 6.04
C ARG A 179 0.22 10.64 5.06
N SER A 180 0.19 11.77 4.34
CA SER A 180 1.20 12.08 3.32
C SER A 180 1.59 13.56 3.28
N GLN A 181 2.84 13.88 2.91
CA GLN A 181 3.32 15.28 2.80
C GLN A 181 3.37 15.81 1.35
N GLN A 182 3.60 14.95 0.37
CA GLN A 182 3.93 15.40 -0.99
C GLN A 182 3.03 14.83 -2.09
N GLN A 183 2.84 13.51 -2.16
CA GLN A 183 2.08 12.91 -3.25
C GLN A 183 1.30 11.68 -2.83
N VAL A 184 0.04 11.62 -3.28
CA VAL A 184 -0.81 10.42 -3.24
C VAL A 184 -1.41 10.21 -4.62
N GLU A 185 -1.10 9.07 -5.23
CA GLU A 185 -1.68 8.64 -6.50
C GLU A 185 -2.35 7.28 -6.33
N ALA A 186 -3.62 7.19 -6.72
CA ALA A 186 -4.33 5.92 -6.75
C ALA A 186 -5.01 5.73 -8.10
N THR A 187 -4.80 4.57 -8.72
CA THR A 187 -5.40 4.25 -10.03
C THR A 187 -6.02 2.86 -10.03
N THR A 188 -7.23 2.76 -10.57
CA THR A 188 -7.90 1.48 -10.82
C THR A 188 -8.54 1.41 -12.20
N THR A 189 -8.51 0.24 -12.83
CA THR A 189 -9.19 0.05 -14.13
C THR A 189 -10.64 -0.40 -13.91
N LEU A 190 -10.86 -1.32 -12.97
CA LEU A 190 -12.16 -1.92 -12.65
C LEU A 190 -12.33 -2.07 -11.14
N GLY A 191 -12.70 -0.98 -10.48
CA GLY A 191 -13.08 -0.97 -9.06
C GLY A 191 -13.02 0.43 -8.47
N ASP A 192 -13.39 0.54 -7.20
CA ASP A 192 -13.59 1.83 -6.54
C ASP A 192 -12.32 2.32 -5.84
N ILE A 193 -12.22 3.64 -5.68
CA ILE A 193 -11.22 4.28 -4.82
C ILE A 193 -11.96 5.01 -3.70
N ALA A 194 -11.65 4.68 -2.44
CA ALA A 194 -12.20 5.33 -1.25
C ALA A 194 -11.06 5.67 -0.28
N LEU A 195 -10.47 6.85 -0.44
CA LEU A 195 -9.30 7.26 0.33
C LEU A 195 -9.61 8.46 1.22
N VAL A 196 -9.11 8.39 2.44
CA VAL A 196 -9.01 9.52 3.35
C VAL A 196 -7.54 9.95 3.40
N VAL A 197 -7.25 11.21 3.11
CA VAL A 197 -5.88 11.73 3.14
C VAL A 197 -5.74 12.74 4.27
N ASP A 198 -4.72 12.53 5.09
CA ASP A 198 -4.31 13.45 6.16
C ASP A 198 -2.95 14.05 5.81
N ALA A 199 -2.89 15.36 5.65
CA ALA A 199 -1.67 16.07 5.27
C ALA A 199 -0.70 16.31 6.45
N SER A 200 -1.03 15.83 7.66
CA SER A 200 -0.21 15.95 8.86
C SER A 200 0.30 14.58 9.35
N PRO A 201 1.41 14.05 8.81
CA PRO A 201 2.07 12.94 9.48
C PRO A 201 2.70 13.52 10.76
N GLY A 202 2.20 13.12 11.92
CA GLY A 202 2.61 13.66 13.22
C GLY A 202 4.14 13.79 13.38
N GLU A 203 4.56 14.81 14.14
CA GLU A 203 5.94 15.17 14.53
C GLU A 203 6.97 15.43 13.42
N LEU A 204 6.69 15.07 12.17
CA LEU A 204 7.52 15.47 11.04
C LEU A 204 7.27 16.95 10.77
N GLY A 205 8.26 17.77 11.13
CA GLY A 205 8.23 19.22 11.13
C GLY A 205 7.45 19.84 9.97
N ALA A 206 6.84 20.98 10.25
CA ALA A 206 5.94 21.77 9.42
C ALA A 206 6.51 22.19 8.05
N SER A 207 6.82 21.23 7.19
CA SER A 207 7.04 21.47 5.77
C SER A 207 5.67 21.58 5.13
N PHE A 208 5.27 22.82 4.84
CA PHE A 208 4.02 23.14 4.16
C PHE A 208 4.13 22.91 2.65
N ASP A 209 4.75 21.80 2.24
CA ASP A 209 4.86 21.45 0.83
C ASP A 209 3.47 21.20 0.24
N LYS A 210 3.33 21.51 -1.05
CA LYS A 210 2.07 21.29 -1.77
C LYS A 210 1.85 19.79 -1.95
N LEU A 211 0.94 19.20 -1.17
CA LEU A 211 0.54 17.81 -1.34
C LEU A 211 -0.35 17.68 -2.59
N ASN A 212 0.03 16.82 -3.52
CA ASN A 212 -0.74 16.56 -4.73
C ASN A 212 -1.47 15.22 -4.62
N ILE A 213 -2.79 15.24 -4.85
CA ILE A 213 -3.63 14.05 -4.79
C ILE A 213 -4.21 13.79 -6.19
N THR A 214 -3.92 12.63 -6.76
CA THR A 214 -4.49 12.22 -8.05
C THR A 214 -5.16 10.85 -7.92
N LEU A 215 -6.49 10.82 -8.06
CA LEU A 215 -7.26 9.58 -8.01
C LEU A 215 -7.94 9.33 -9.36
N GLN A 216 -7.77 8.14 -9.92
CA GLN A 216 -8.35 7.79 -11.21
C GLN A 216 -8.97 6.39 -11.22
N SER A 217 -10.24 6.30 -11.59
CA SER A 217 -10.93 5.03 -11.85
C SER A 217 -11.50 5.08 -13.27
N ALA A 218 -11.21 4.06 -14.08
CA ALA A 218 -11.65 4.04 -15.47
C ALA A 218 -13.13 3.67 -15.63
N LYS A 219 -13.73 2.92 -14.67
CA LYS A 219 -15.11 2.42 -14.76
C LYS A 219 -15.83 2.34 -13.41
N SER A 220 -15.38 3.05 -12.39
CA SER A 220 -16.05 3.00 -11.08
C SER A 220 -15.91 4.32 -10.32
N SER A 221 -16.48 4.36 -9.11
CA SER A 221 -16.62 5.55 -8.30
C SER A 221 -15.32 5.96 -7.61
N ILE A 222 -15.24 7.22 -7.22
CA ILE A 222 -14.16 7.76 -6.41
C ILE A 222 -14.74 8.56 -5.27
N GLU A 223 -14.25 8.28 -4.06
CA GLU A 223 -14.46 9.07 -2.85
C GLU A 223 -13.11 9.51 -2.29
N LEU A 224 -12.95 10.83 -2.10
CA LEU A 224 -11.82 11.42 -1.39
C LEU A 224 -12.33 12.18 -0.16
N GLY A 225 -11.85 11.79 1.02
CA GLY A 225 -12.00 12.55 2.26
C GLY A 225 -10.71 13.26 2.66
N LEU A 226 -10.80 14.47 3.21
CA LEU A 226 -9.68 15.19 3.83
C LEU A 226 -9.95 15.44 5.32
N THR A 227 -9.03 15.03 6.20
CA THR A 227 -9.25 15.09 7.67
C THR A 227 -8.73 16.35 8.35
N GLN A 228 -7.68 16.97 7.81
CA GLN A 228 -6.98 18.12 8.39
C GLN A 228 -6.64 19.16 7.34
N ARG A 229 -6.10 20.30 7.79
CA ARG A 229 -5.57 21.39 6.94
C ARG A 229 -4.67 20.82 5.85
N TYR A 230 -5.09 20.99 4.61
CA TYR A 230 -4.40 20.49 3.43
C TYR A 230 -4.15 21.65 2.48
N HIS A 231 -2.88 21.81 2.10
CA HIS A 231 -2.46 22.77 1.10
C HIS A 231 -1.96 22.03 -0.14
N GLY A 232 -2.64 22.20 -1.27
CA GLY A 232 -2.22 21.56 -2.51
C GLY A 232 -3.33 21.38 -3.53
N TRP A 233 -3.01 20.61 -4.58
CA TRP A 233 -3.92 20.32 -5.69
C TRP A 233 -4.48 18.90 -5.61
N PHE A 234 -5.78 18.77 -5.84
CA PHE A 234 -6.43 17.47 -6.02
C PHE A 234 -7.06 17.34 -7.40
N SER A 235 -7.00 16.14 -7.97
CA SER A 235 -7.62 15.77 -9.24
C SER A 235 -8.23 14.37 -9.17
N LEU A 236 -9.55 14.30 -9.31
CA LEU A 236 -10.34 13.09 -9.28
C LEU A 236 -10.97 12.84 -10.64
N LYS A 237 -10.85 11.62 -11.16
CA LYS A 237 -11.44 11.22 -12.44
C LYS A 237 -12.08 9.84 -12.36
N SER A 238 -13.42 9.80 -12.32
CA SER A 238 -14.24 8.58 -12.30
C SER A 238 -14.70 8.24 -13.72
N GLY A 239 -14.99 6.97 -13.97
CA GLY A 239 -15.47 6.47 -15.25
C GLY A 239 -16.99 6.46 -15.39
N ILE A 240 -17.73 6.55 -14.28
CA ILE A 240 -19.18 6.28 -14.26
C ILE A 240 -20.01 7.44 -13.71
N ASP A 241 -19.46 8.24 -12.80
CA ASP A 241 -20.19 9.26 -12.06
C ASP A 241 -19.27 10.38 -11.59
N LYS A 242 -19.87 11.40 -10.97
CA LYS A 242 -19.11 12.52 -10.44
C LYS A 242 -18.37 12.05 -9.19
N PRO A 243 -17.03 12.20 -9.12
CA PRO A 243 -16.29 11.89 -7.91
C PRO A 243 -16.84 12.65 -6.69
N THR A 244 -16.90 11.97 -5.55
CA THR A 244 -17.29 12.56 -4.28
C THR A 244 -16.05 13.10 -3.56
N PHE A 245 -16.19 14.30 -3.02
CA PHE A 245 -15.16 14.96 -2.24
C PHE A 245 -15.76 15.45 -0.93
N THR A 246 -15.21 14.98 0.18
CA THR A 246 -15.69 15.28 1.53
C THR A 246 -14.58 15.92 2.36
N LEU A 247 -14.97 16.90 3.17
CA LEU A 247 -14.10 17.58 4.11
C LEU A 247 -14.54 17.21 5.52
N SER A 248 -13.57 17.00 6.41
CA SER A 248 -13.83 16.91 7.84
C SER A 248 -14.57 18.15 8.35
N PRO A 249 -15.47 18.03 9.35
CA PRO A 249 -16.12 19.17 9.97
C PRO A 249 -15.15 20.22 10.55
N ASN A 250 -13.92 19.79 10.87
CA ASN A 250 -12.86 20.65 11.42
C ASN A 250 -11.92 21.21 10.36
N TYR A 251 -12.22 21.02 9.07
CA TYR A 251 -11.39 21.51 7.97
C TYR A 251 -11.53 23.03 7.84
N THR A 252 -10.42 23.77 8.02
CA THR A 252 -10.45 25.24 8.11
C THR A 252 -9.90 25.96 6.89
N ASP A 253 -9.35 25.25 5.91
CA ASP A 253 -8.75 25.88 4.72
C ASP A 253 -9.80 26.13 3.63
N SER A 254 -9.51 27.08 2.74
CA SER A 254 -10.36 27.39 1.61
C SER A 254 -10.21 26.35 0.51
N VAL A 255 -11.32 26.00 -0.16
CA VAL A 255 -11.32 25.08 -1.29
C VAL A 255 -11.85 25.79 -2.53
N THR A 256 -11.02 25.86 -3.57
CA THR A 256 -11.38 26.40 -4.88
C THR A 256 -11.52 25.27 -5.89
N ILE A 257 -12.75 25.00 -6.34
CA ILE A 257 -13.00 24.03 -7.41
C ILE A 257 -12.71 24.68 -8.76
N THR A 258 -11.71 24.15 -9.48
CA THR A 258 -11.31 24.64 -10.81
C THR A 258 -11.94 23.83 -11.94
N LYS A 259 -12.36 22.59 -11.67
CA LYS A 259 -13.03 21.73 -12.63
C LYS A 259 -14.08 20.88 -11.93
N SER A 260 -15.30 20.86 -12.46
CA SER A 260 -16.38 19.99 -12.01
C SER A 260 -17.20 19.56 -13.22
N SER A 261 -17.17 18.28 -13.56
CA SER A 261 -17.99 17.65 -14.59
C SER A 261 -18.67 16.40 -14.05
N ALA A 262 -19.45 15.72 -14.89
CA ALA A 262 -20.10 14.46 -14.55
C ALA A 262 -19.12 13.32 -14.21
N THR A 263 -17.82 13.45 -14.51
CA THR A 263 -16.81 12.38 -14.35
C THR A 263 -15.47 12.91 -13.83
N SER A 264 -15.38 14.18 -13.47
CA SER A 264 -14.14 14.79 -13.00
C SER A 264 -14.39 15.88 -11.98
N LEU A 265 -13.52 15.95 -10.98
CA LEU A 265 -13.50 17.01 -9.99
C LEU A 265 -12.04 17.37 -9.70
N ALA A 266 -11.67 18.64 -9.80
CA ALA A 266 -10.33 19.09 -9.47
C ALA A 266 -10.35 20.49 -8.85
N GLY A 267 -9.38 20.77 -7.99
CA GLY A 267 -9.31 22.04 -7.30
C GLY A 267 -8.06 22.22 -6.47
N TRP A 268 -7.95 23.42 -5.92
CA TRP A 268 -6.92 23.80 -4.96
C TRP A 268 -7.51 23.88 -3.57
N CYS A 269 -6.80 23.34 -2.60
CA CYS A 269 -7.00 23.69 -1.20
C CYS A 269 -5.90 24.66 -0.79
N GLN A 270 -6.30 25.83 -0.31
CA GLN A 270 -5.38 26.91 0.06
C GLN A 270 -5.70 27.38 1.45
N ARG A 271 -4.64 27.52 2.25
CA ARG A 271 -4.75 28.19 3.54
C ARG A 271 -5.14 29.64 3.28
N GLU A 272 -6.18 30.13 3.94
CA GLU A 272 -6.44 31.57 3.92
C GLU A 272 -5.19 32.27 4.48
N PRO A 273 -4.65 33.29 3.79
CA PRO A 273 -3.61 34.09 4.38
C PRO A 273 -4.18 34.62 5.70
N CYS A 274 -3.45 34.41 6.80
CA CYS A 274 -3.78 35.08 8.05
C CYS A 274 -3.87 36.56 7.70
N LYS A 275 -5.06 37.14 7.75
CA LYS A 275 -5.21 38.59 7.72
C LYS A 275 -4.33 39.06 8.86
N ALA A 276 -3.17 39.62 8.52
CA ALA A 276 -2.43 40.42 9.47
C ALA A 276 -3.45 41.43 9.95
N LEU A 277 -3.83 41.33 11.23
CA LEU A 277 -4.47 42.42 11.92
C LEU A 277 -3.46 43.55 11.82
N TYR A 278 -3.63 44.40 10.81
CA TYR A 278 -3.09 45.73 10.81
C TYR A 278 -3.74 46.39 12.02
N MET A 279 -3.09 46.25 13.17
CA MET A 279 -3.24 47.20 14.25
C MET A 279 -2.72 48.52 13.69
N SER A 280 -3.65 49.31 13.16
CA SER A 280 -3.45 50.73 12.98
C SER A 280 -3.31 51.34 14.38
N GLU A 281 -2.10 51.75 14.73
CA GLU A 281 -1.86 52.89 15.62
C GLU A 281 -1.06 53.93 14.84
#